data_AF-A0A4U9WH73-F1
#
_entry.id   AF-A0A4U9WH73-F1
#
_cell.length_a   1.000
_cell.length_b   1.000
_cell.length_c   1.000
_cell.angle_alpha   90.00
_cell.angle_beta   90.00
_cell.angle_gamma   90.00
#
_symmetry.space_group_name_H-M   'P 1'
#
loop_
_entity.id
_entity.type
_entity.pdbx_description
1 polymer ?
#
loop_
_entity_poly.entity_id
_entity_poly.type
_entity_poly.pdbx_seq_one_letter_code
_entity_poly.pdbx_strand_id
1 'polypeptide(L)'
;MPQQLYWFSRGEEHEKARKHNLFDCIECGACAYVCPSNIPLVQYYRQEKAEINALDQEAARTAEAKARYEAKLARLEREKLAREERHKKAAVKLTDSDQDAVQAALARVRSKNSEAAGVAISGQEPDNSAAIAAREARKAQARERKLEQTSEMPAAAVQDEDPRKAAVSAALARVKAKKEAQAQDAESVAETVASEDPRKAAVAAALARVKAKKAAQQAELSQPQVDEEPIPTAEPEDPRKAAVAAALARVKAKKAAQQAELSQPKVDEEPNPTAEPEDPRKAAVAAALARVKAKKAAQQTELSQPQVDEDPIPTAEPEDPRKAAVAAALARVKAKKAAQQLAMVDKE
;
A
#
# COMPACT_ATOMS: atom_id res chain seq x y z
N MET A 1 -32.84 -27.60 8.99
CA MET A 1 -33.33 -28.65 8.06
C MET A 1 -32.27 -28.94 7.01
N PRO A 2 -31.92 -30.20 6.69
CA PRO A 2 -30.85 -30.52 5.73
C PRO A 2 -31.03 -29.87 4.34
N GLN A 3 -32.27 -29.77 3.88
CA GLN A 3 -32.58 -29.07 2.62
C GLN A 3 -32.12 -27.60 2.63
N GLN A 4 -32.28 -26.87 3.75
CA GLN A 4 -31.83 -25.47 3.85
C GLN A 4 -30.30 -25.38 3.80
N LEU A 5 -29.59 -26.27 4.51
CA LEU A 5 -28.12 -26.32 4.45
C LEU A 5 -27.62 -26.59 3.02
N TYR A 6 -28.34 -27.38 2.24
CA TYR A 6 -27.99 -27.60 0.84
C TYR A 6 -28.09 -26.32 0.02
N TRP A 7 -29.16 -25.54 0.19
CA TRP A 7 -29.30 -24.25 -0.49
C TRP A 7 -28.23 -23.26 -0.06
N PHE A 8 -27.87 -23.21 1.23
CA PHE A 8 -26.80 -22.33 1.72
C PHE A 8 -25.44 -22.75 1.18
N SER A 9 -25.11 -24.04 1.20
CA SER A 9 -23.85 -24.55 0.66
C SER A 9 -23.75 -24.36 -0.85
N ARG A 10 -24.84 -24.59 -1.59
CA ARG A 10 -24.85 -24.35 -3.04
C ARG A 10 -24.78 -22.87 -3.40
N GLY A 11 -25.23 -22.00 -2.50
CA GLY A 11 -25.18 -20.55 -2.67
C GLY A 11 -23.92 -19.89 -2.09
N GLU A 12 -22.94 -20.68 -1.61
CA GLU A 12 -21.72 -20.17 -0.93
C GLU A 12 -22.06 -19.23 0.25
N GLU A 13 -23.21 -19.43 0.88
CA GLU A 13 -23.70 -18.62 2.00
C GLU A 13 -23.13 -19.11 3.34
N HIS A 14 -21.81 -19.07 3.46
CA HIS A 14 -21.03 -19.60 4.58
C HIS A 14 -21.53 -19.20 5.97
N GLU A 15 -21.88 -17.92 6.16
CA GLU A 15 -22.37 -17.44 7.46
C GLU A 15 -23.73 -18.05 7.85
N LYS A 16 -24.62 -18.25 6.88
CA LYS A 16 -25.92 -18.88 7.13
C LYS A 16 -25.75 -20.37 7.37
N ALA A 17 -24.84 -21.02 6.64
CA ALA A 17 -24.48 -22.42 6.89
C ALA A 17 -23.94 -22.62 8.31
N ARG A 18 -23.08 -21.72 8.81
CA ARG A 18 -22.63 -21.71 10.22
C ARG A 18 -23.79 -21.58 11.21
N LYS A 19 -24.70 -20.62 10.99
CA LYS A 19 -25.88 -20.37 11.85
C LYS A 19 -26.84 -21.55 11.91
N HIS A 20 -26.87 -22.38 10.88
CA HIS A 20 -27.69 -23.59 10.82
C HIS A 20 -26.91 -24.84 11.22
N ASN A 21 -25.84 -24.66 12.01
CA ASN A 21 -25.08 -25.74 12.63
C ASN A 21 -24.49 -26.75 11.63
N LEU A 22 -23.99 -26.26 10.48
CA LEU A 22 -23.31 -27.13 9.51
C LEU A 22 -22.18 -27.97 10.15
N PHE A 23 -21.48 -27.40 11.14
CA PHE A 23 -20.37 -28.07 11.80
C PHE A 23 -20.78 -29.21 12.73
N ASP A 24 -22.04 -29.27 13.18
CA ASP A 24 -22.56 -30.37 13.99
C ASP A 24 -22.82 -31.63 13.14
N CYS A 25 -22.92 -31.47 11.81
CA CYS A 25 -23.06 -32.61 10.90
C CYS A 25 -21.79 -33.46 10.92
N ILE A 26 -21.86 -34.74 11.30
CA ILE A 26 -20.70 -35.65 11.31
C ILE A 26 -20.37 -36.28 9.95
N GLU A 27 -21.04 -35.85 8.87
CA GLU A 27 -20.80 -36.33 7.49
C GLU A 27 -20.94 -37.85 7.30
N CYS A 28 -21.82 -38.49 8.07
CA CYS A 28 -22.04 -39.94 8.04
C CYS A 28 -22.73 -40.48 6.78
N GLY A 29 -23.27 -39.61 5.91
CA GLY A 29 -23.90 -40.04 4.65
C GLY A 29 -25.38 -40.41 4.74
N ALA A 30 -25.97 -40.54 5.93
CA ALA A 30 -27.35 -41.00 6.10
C ALA A 30 -28.37 -40.13 5.32
N CYS A 31 -28.19 -38.82 5.33
CA CYS A 31 -29.07 -37.88 4.61
C CYS A 31 -29.00 -38.05 3.08
N ALA A 32 -27.87 -38.48 2.52
CA ALA A 32 -27.74 -38.70 1.08
C ALA A 32 -28.43 -40.00 0.65
N TYR A 33 -28.37 -41.04 1.48
CA TYR A 33 -28.98 -42.34 1.19
C TYR A 33 -30.51 -42.33 1.31
N VAL A 34 -31.05 -41.63 2.32
CA VAL A 34 -32.51 -41.57 2.56
C VAL A 34 -33.22 -40.56 1.64
N CYS A 35 -32.47 -39.70 0.93
CA CYS A 35 -33.07 -38.67 0.10
C CYS A 35 -33.74 -39.26 -1.15
N PRO A 36 -35.05 -39.06 -1.36
CA PRO A 36 -35.76 -39.58 -2.55
C PRO A 36 -35.28 -38.93 -3.86
N SER A 37 -34.62 -37.78 -3.78
CA SER A 37 -34.06 -37.07 -4.93
C SER A 37 -32.62 -37.48 -5.25
N ASN A 38 -32.02 -38.41 -4.49
CA ASN A 38 -30.64 -38.89 -4.67
C ASN A 38 -29.59 -37.77 -4.76
N ILE A 39 -29.78 -36.66 -4.01
CA ILE A 39 -28.86 -35.53 -4.01
C ILE A 39 -27.67 -35.86 -3.09
N PRO A 40 -26.41 -35.67 -3.54
CA PRO A 40 -25.22 -35.95 -2.73
C PRO A 40 -24.95 -34.86 -1.67
N LEU A 41 -25.89 -34.68 -0.74
CA LEU A 41 -25.89 -33.65 0.31
C LEU A 41 -24.57 -33.56 1.09
N VAL A 42 -23.98 -34.70 1.42
CA VAL A 42 -22.75 -34.74 2.22
C VAL A 42 -21.52 -34.21 1.46
N GLN A 43 -21.50 -34.32 0.13
CA GLN A 43 -20.37 -33.78 -0.66
C GLN A 43 -20.39 -32.25 -0.63
N TYR A 44 -21.57 -31.64 -0.75
CA TYR A 44 -21.74 -30.19 -0.59
C TYR A 44 -21.35 -29.72 0.81
N TYR A 45 -21.79 -30.42 1.86
CA TYR A 45 -21.41 -30.07 3.23
C TYR A 45 -19.90 -30.20 3.50
N ARG A 46 -19.24 -31.20 2.92
CA ARG A 46 -17.78 -31.37 3.01
C ARG A 46 -17.04 -30.23 2.34
N GLN A 47 -17.45 -29.88 1.11
CA GLN A 47 -16.90 -28.76 0.38
C GLN A 47 -17.08 -27.46 1.18
N GLU A 48 -18.31 -27.17 1.60
CA GLU A 48 -18.65 -25.98 2.35
C GLU A 48 -17.84 -25.86 3.65
N LYS A 49 -17.73 -26.95 4.43
CA LYS A 49 -16.88 -26.94 5.63
C LYS A 49 -15.40 -26.70 5.31
N ALA A 50 -14.89 -27.28 4.22
CA ALA A 50 -13.51 -27.07 3.80
C ALA A 50 -13.26 -25.60 3.42
N GLU A 51 -14.19 -24.99 2.69
CA GLU A 51 -14.13 -23.57 2.32
C GLU A 51 -14.21 -22.67 3.55
N ILE A 52 -15.16 -22.94 4.44
CA ILE A 52 -15.31 -22.21 5.70
C ILE A 52 -14.02 -22.30 6.54
N ASN A 53 -13.42 -23.49 6.64
CA ASN A 53 -12.16 -23.69 7.36
C ASN A 53 -10.99 -22.94 6.68
N ALA A 54 -10.93 -22.93 5.35
CA ALA A 54 -9.92 -22.18 4.62
C ALA A 54 -10.03 -20.67 4.89
N LEU A 55 -11.25 -20.12 4.87
CA LEU A 55 -11.53 -18.73 5.21
C LEU A 55 -11.11 -18.40 6.65
N ASP A 56 -11.42 -19.27 7.62
CA ASP A 56 -11.01 -19.07 9.02
C ASP A 56 -9.49 -19.11 9.19
N GLN A 57 -8.80 -20.01 8.48
CA GLN A 57 -7.33 -20.06 8.49
C GLN A 57 -6.71 -18.81 7.85
N GLU A 58 -7.28 -18.29 6.77
CA GLU A 58 -6.86 -17.02 6.16
C GLU A 58 -7.11 -15.82 7.07
N ALA A 59 -8.26 -15.79 7.73
CA ALA A 59 -8.59 -14.76 8.72
C ALA A 59 -7.62 -14.80 9.90
N ALA A 60 -7.31 -15.99 10.44
CA ALA A 60 -6.36 -16.17 11.52
C ALA A 60 -4.94 -15.71 11.14
N ARG A 61 -4.45 -16.12 9.95
CA ARG A 61 -3.15 -15.67 9.42
C ARG A 61 -3.10 -14.15 9.25
N THR A 62 -4.18 -13.55 8.76
CA THR A 62 -4.30 -12.10 8.59
C THR A 62 -4.34 -11.38 9.93
N ALA A 63 -5.06 -11.91 10.92
CA ALA A 63 -5.14 -11.36 12.26
C ALA A 63 -3.78 -11.41 12.97
N GLU A 64 -3.06 -12.53 12.86
CA GLU A 64 -1.71 -12.64 13.42
C GLU A 64 -0.73 -11.65 12.77
N ALA A 65 -0.78 -11.51 11.44
CA ALA A 65 0.04 -10.54 10.73
C ALA A 65 -0.26 -9.09 11.17
N LYS A 66 -1.54 -8.74 11.34
CA LYS A 66 -1.97 -7.44 11.87
C LYS A 66 -1.46 -7.23 13.30
N ALA A 67 -1.61 -8.21 14.19
CA ALA A 67 -1.13 -8.13 15.56
C ALA A 67 0.38 -7.89 15.64
N ARG A 68 1.18 -8.57 14.79
CA ARG A 68 2.63 -8.34 14.70
C ARG A 68 2.97 -6.93 14.23
N TYR A 69 2.22 -6.41 13.25
CA TYR A 69 2.41 -5.06 12.74
C TYR A 69 2.04 -3.99 13.77
N GLU A 70 0.90 -4.15 14.44
CA GLU A 70 0.45 -3.27 15.52
C GLU A 70 1.43 -3.27 16.70
N ALA A 71 1.97 -4.43 17.08
CA ALA A 71 3.01 -4.52 18.10
C ALA A 71 4.28 -3.75 17.70
N LYS A 72 4.69 -3.83 16.44
CA LYS A 72 5.84 -3.06 15.90
C LYS A 72 5.56 -1.56 15.94
N LEU A 73 4.37 -1.12 15.52
CA LEU A 73 3.95 0.28 15.57
C LEU A 73 3.93 0.81 17.00
N ALA A 74 3.33 0.07 17.93
CA ALA A 74 3.28 0.44 19.34
C ALA A 74 4.68 0.54 19.96
N ARG A 75 5.64 -0.30 19.55
CA ARG A 75 7.04 -0.16 19.97
C ARG A 75 7.68 1.10 19.42
N LEU A 76 7.48 1.37 18.13
CA LEU A 76 8.05 2.54 17.46
C LEU A 76 7.48 3.85 18.02
N GLU A 77 6.17 3.89 18.32
CA GLU A 77 5.51 5.03 18.94
C GLU A 77 6.04 5.28 20.36
N ARG A 78 6.15 4.24 21.19
CA ARG A 78 6.76 4.36 22.52
C ARG A 78 8.19 4.88 22.47
N GLU A 79 8.99 4.39 21.53
CA GLU A 79 10.37 4.86 21.36
C GLU A 79 10.41 6.32 20.87
N LYS A 80 9.52 6.70 19.94
CA LYS A 80 9.38 8.08 19.48
C LYS A 80 9.00 9.02 20.61
N LEU A 81 7.99 8.68 21.42
CA LEU A 81 7.57 9.44 22.58
C LEU A 81 8.70 9.57 23.60
N ALA A 82 9.41 8.48 23.91
CA ALA A 82 10.55 8.52 24.83
C ALA A 82 11.69 9.42 24.32
N ARG A 83 11.95 9.45 23.01
CA ARG A 83 12.92 10.38 22.41
C ARG A 83 12.44 11.82 22.50
N GLU A 84 11.18 12.08 22.16
CA GLU A 84 10.59 13.42 22.28
C GLU A 84 10.61 13.93 23.73
N GLU A 85 10.34 13.06 24.71
CA GLU A 85 10.46 13.40 26.12
C GLU A 85 11.91 13.68 26.53
N ARG A 86 12.88 12.90 26.06
CA ARG A 86 14.30 13.18 26.30
C ARG A 86 14.71 14.52 25.69
N HIS A 87 14.26 14.81 24.47
CA HIS A 87 14.49 16.11 23.83
C HIS A 87 13.78 17.25 24.58
N LYS A 88 12.55 17.07 25.05
CA LYS A 88 11.81 18.07 25.85
C LYS A 88 12.47 18.32 27.21
N LYS A 89 12.96 17.26 27.88
CA LYS A 89 13.69 17.37 29.15
C LYS A 89 15.06 18.03 28.97
N ALA A 90 15.76 17.75 27.87
CA ALA A 90 17.02 18.39 27.52
C ALA A 90 16.84 19.82 27.03
N ALA A 91 15.70 20.14 26.41
CA ALA A 91 15.26 21.50 26.13
C ALA A 91 14.79 22.16 27.43
N VAL A 92 15.72 22.34 28.37
CA VAL A 92 15.53 23.20 29.54
C VAL A 92 15.16 24.58 29.01
N LYS A 93 13.92 24.99 29.27
CA LYS A 93 13.45 26.33 28.93
C LYS A 93 14.18 27.30 29.88
N LEU A 94 14.87 28.27 29.31
CA LEU A 94 15.41 29.40 30.06
C LEU A 94 14.27 30.00 30.88
N THR A 95 14.47 30.18 32.17
CA THR A 95 13.48 30.81 33.05
C THR A 95 13.25 32.26 32.60
N ASP A 96 12.11 32.86 32.90
CA ASP A 96 11.81 34.23 32.47
C ASP A 96 12.89 35.23 32.96
N SER A 97 13.42 35.00 34.17
CA SER A 97 14.59 35.71 34.70
C SER A 97 15.85 35.59 33.82
N ASP A 98 16.15 34.38 33.32
CA ASP A 98 17.31 34.16 32.45
C ASP A 98 17.09 34.79 31.07
N GLN A 99 15.86 34.81 30.57
CA GLN A 99 15.51 35.48 29.32
C GLN A 99 15.65 37.00 29.43
N ASP A 100 15.19 37.60 30.53
CA ASP A 100 15.34 39.04 30.80
C ASP A 100 16.82 39.43 30.92
N ALA A 101 17.63 38.60 31.60
CA ALA A 101 19.08 38.82 31.71
C ALA A 101 19.80 38.76 30.35
N VAL A 102 19.41 37.80 29.49
CA VAL A 102 19.94 37.68 28.12
C VAL A 102 19.52 38.86 27.26
N GLN A 103 18.26 39.32 27.35
CA GLN A 103 17.79 40.49 26.61
C GLN A 103 18.50 41.77 27.06
N ALA A 104 18.70 41.97 28.36
CA ALA A 104 19.46 43.09 28.90
C ALA A 104 20.96 43.05 28.51
N ALA A 105 21.56 41.85 28.41
CA ALA A 105 22.91 41.69 27.90
C ALA A 105 23.00 42.02 26.40
N LEU A 106 22.03 41.58 25.59
CA LEU A 106 21.96 41.89 24.16
C LEU A 106 21.74 43.40 23.91
N ALA A 107 20.94 44.08 24.74
CA ALA A 107 20.78 45.52 24.67
C ALA A 107 22.10 46.27 24.93
N ARG A 108 22.89 45.81 25.91
CA ARG A 108 24.22 46.37 26.22
C ARG A 108 25.25 46.10 25.11
N VAL A 109 25.23 44.92 24.50
CA VAL A 109 26.12 44.63 23.35
C VAL A 109 25.73 45.49 22.15
N ARG A 110 24.43 45.66 21.87
CA ARG A 110 23.95 46.53 20.80
C ARG A 110 24.31 47.99 21.04
N SER A 111 24.14 48.52 22.25
CA SER A 111 24.51 49.89 22.59
C SER A 111 26.02 50.11 22.45
N LYS A 112 26.83 49.16 22.93
CA LYS A 112 28.29 49.22 22.80
C LYS A 112 28.76 49.05 21.35
N ASN A 113 28.04 48.30 20.53
CA ASN A 113 28.34 48.16 19.10
C ASN A 113 27.91 49.40 18.31
N SER A 114 26.84 50.10 18.72
CA SER A 114 26.49 51.41 18.15
C SER A 114 27.45 52.52 18.60
N GLU A 115 27.99 52.45 19.82
CA GLU A 115 29.06 53.35 20.29
C GLU A 115 30.40 53.05 19.58
N ALA A 116 30.73 51.78 19.36
CA ALA A 116 31.90 51.37 18.57
C ALA A 116 31.76 51.70 17.08
N ALA A 117 30.52 51.72 16.53
CA ALA A 117 30.25 52.27 15.20
C ALA A 117 30.50 53.79 15.12
N GLY A 118 30.58 54.49 16.26
CA GLY A 118 31.07 55.86 16.37
C GLY A 118 32.61 56.00 16.32
N VAL A 119 33.35 54.90 16.38
CA VAL A 119 34.82 54.85 16.26
C VAL A 119 35.21 53.87 15.15
N ALA A 120 34.66 54.09 13.95
CA ALA A 120 35.19 53.48 12.73
C ALA A 120 36.44 54.25 12.30
N ILE A 121 37.61 53.81 12.77
CA ILE A 121 38.87 54.15 12.09
C ILE A 121 38.83 53.44 10.73
N SER A 122 38.96 54.24 9.68
CA SER A 122 38.88 53.86 8.27
C SER A 122 39.70 52.62 7.92
N GLY A 123 39.02 51.57 7.47
CA GLY A 123 39.47 50.80 6.30
C GLY A 123 40.42 49.62 6.50
N GLN A 124 40.53 49.02 7.68
CA GLN A 124 41.16 47.70 7.80
C GLN A 124 40.16 46.64 8.25
N GLU A 125 39.77 45.78 7.31
CA GLU A 125 39.15 44.50 7.62
C GLU A 125 40.01 43.76 8.65
N PRO A 126 39.43 43.18 9.71
CA PRO A 126 40.18 42.38 10.65
C PRO A 126 40.79 41.20 9.90
N ASP A 127 42.12 41.14 9.89
CA ASP A 127 42.95 40.18 9.15
C ASP A 127 42.82 38.74 9.71
N ASN A 128 41.63 38.19 9.60
CA ASN A 128 41.29 36.83 10.01
C ASN A 128 41.80 35.78 9.00
N SER A 129 42.50 36.22 7.95
CA SER A 129 43.10 35.36 6.92
C SER A 129 44.11 34.38 7.53
N ALA A 130 44.93 34.85 8.48
CA ALA A 130 45.87 34.03 9.22
C ALA A 130 45.18 32.96 10.09
N ALA A 131 44.02 33.28 10.67
CA ALA A 131 43.26 32.35 11.49
C ALA A 131 42.56 31.27 10.65
N ILE A 132 42.09 31.63 9.45
CA ILE A 132 41.50 30.70 8.48
C ILE A 132 42.58 29.73 7.97
N ALA A 133 43.75 30.25 7.57
CA ALA A 133 44.87 29.43 7.13
C ALA A 133 45.34 28.43 8.22
N ALA A 134 45.42 28.88 9.47
CA ALA A 134 45.77 28.01 10.60
C ALA A 134 44.74 26.89 10.83
N ARG A 135 43.44 27.17 10.61
CA ARG A 135 42.37 26.18 10.76
C ARG A 135 42.36 25.17 9.61
N GLU A 136 42.62 25.62 8.39
CA GLU A 136 42.74 24.74 7.23
C GLU A 136 43.95 23.83 7.32
N ALA A 137 45.10 24.34 7.78
CA ALA A 137 46.30 23.54 8.04
C ALA A 137 46.04 22.42 9.07
N ARG A 138 45.36 22.72 10.18
CA ARG A 138 44.97 21.69 11.16
C ARG A 138 44.02 20.65 10.58
N LYS A 139 43.10 21.06 9.71
CA LYS A 139 42.14 20.16 9.04
C LYS A 139 42.83 19.26 8.02
N ALA A 140 43.84 19.77 7.30
CA ALA A 140 44.67 18.99 6.39
C ALA A 140 45.49 17.94 7.15
N GLN A 141 46.19 18.34 8.22
CA GLN A 141 46.95 17.42 9.08
C GLN A 141 46.09 16.31 9.69
N ALA A 142 44.85 16.62 10.09
CA ALA A 142 43.93 15.61 10.60
C ALA A 142 43.45 14.61 9.52
N ARG A 143 43.38 15.04 8.25
CA ARG A 143 43.03 14.16 7.12
C ARG A 143 44.21 13.26 6.74
N GLU A 144 45.41 13.81 6.70
CA GLU A 144 46.66 13.05 6.46
C GLU A 144 46.85 11.99 7.52
N ARG A 145 46.76 12.34 8.82
CA ARG A 145 46.82 11.35 9.90
C ARG A 145 45.76 10.27 9.79
N LYS A 146 44.54 10.61 9.33
CA LYS A 146 43.47 9.63 9.15
C LYS A 146 43.75 8.70 7.96
N LEU A 147 44.36 9.22 6.89
CA LEU A 147 44.79 8.43 5.73
C LEU A 147 45.95 7.50 6.12
N GLU A 148 46.94 8.01 6.86
CA GLU A 148 48.04 7.22 7.44
C GLU A 148 47.51 6.13 8.37
N GLN A 149 46.56 6.45 9.25
CA GLN A 149 45.94 5.45 10.12
C GLN A 149 45.16 4.37 9.35
N THR A 150 44.63 4.70 8.17
CA THR A 150 44.00 3.71 7.28
C THR A 150 44.99 2.94 6.41
N SER A 151 46.21 3.46 6.16
CA SER A 151 47.24 2.81 5.35
C SER A 151 48.27 2.02 6.18
N GLU A 152 48.55 2.44 7.41
CA GLU A 152 49.49 1.81 8.35
C GLU A 152 48.84 0.72 9.21
N MET A 153 47.57 0.36 8.97
CA MET A 153 47.09 -0.95 9.41
C MET A 153 47.90 -2.02 8.66
N PRO A 154 48.74 -2.81 9.36
CA PRO A 154 49.64 -3.74 8.70
C PRO A 154 48.84 -4.83 7.98
N ALA A 155 49.18 -5.06 6.72
CA ALA A 155 48.81 -6.25 5.94
C ALA A 155 49.53 -7.52 6.46
N ALA A 156 49.49 -7.74 7.78
CA ALA A 156 50.12 -8.85 8.47
C ALA A 156 49.27 -9.30 9.66
N ALA A 157 48.03 -9.71 9.38
CA ALA A 157 47.22 -10.67 10.14
C ALA A 157 45.90 -10.92 9.40
N VAL A 158 45.96 -11.62 8.26
CA VAL A 158 44.75 -12.24 7.65
C VAL A 158 44.76 -13.71 8.03
N GLN A 159 44.49 -13.98 9.30
CA GLN A 159 43.97 -15.28 9.76
C GLN A 159 42.75 -15.15 10.69
N ASP A 160 42.21 -13.96 10.89
CA ASP A 160 40.86 -13.79 11.46
C ASP A 160 39.92 -13.30 10.36
N GLU A 161 39.47 -14.26 9.54
CA GLU A 161 38.24 -14.13 8.79
C GLU A 161 37.10 -13.89 9.80
N ASP A 162 36.59 -12.66 9.89
CA ASP A 162 35.40 -12.34 10.67
C ASP A 162 34.33 -13.42 10.38
N PRO A 163 33.93 -14.24 11.37
CA PRO A 163 33.16 -15.46 11.14
C PRO A 163 31.84 -15.18 10.41
N ARG A 164 31.34 -13.94 10.48
CA ARG A 164 30.15 -13.51 9.76
C ARG A 164 30.40 -13.28 8.28
N LYS A 165 31.55 -12.73 7.89
CA LYS A 165 31.91 -12.49 6.49
C LYS A 165 32.22 -13.80 5.77
N ALA A 166 32.90 -14.73 6.46
CA ALA A 166 33.09 -16.11 6.01
C ALA A 166 31.77 -16.90 5.93
N ALA A 167 30.85 -16.73 6.89
CA ALA A 167 29.54 -17.38 6.83
C ALA A 167 28.69 -16.88 5.65
N VAL A 168 28.76 -15.58 5.33
CA VAL A 168 28.01 -14.99 4.21
C VAL A 168 28.60 -15.42 2.86
N SER A 169 29.93 -15.50 2.72
CA SER A 169 30.56 -16.02 1.49
C SER A 169 30.29 -17.51 1.30
N ALA A 170 30.33 -18.31 2.37
CA ALA A 170 29.95 -19.72 2.34
C ALA A 170 28.46 -19.91 2.00
N ALA A 171 27.57 -19.05 2.52
CA ALA A 171 26.15 -19.08 2.16
C ALA A 171 25.91 -18.73 0.69
N LEU A 172 26.61 -17.72 0.17
CA LEU A 172 26.57 -17.35 -1.25
C LEU A 172 27.13 -18.46 -2.15
N ALA A 173 28.18 -19.15 -1.73
CA ALA A 173 28.73 -20.32 -2.45
C ALA A 173 27.74 -21.48 -2.46
N ARG A 174 27.03 -21.75 -1.34
CA ARG A 174 25.97 -22.77 -1.28
C ARG A 174 24.77 -22.43 -2.16
N VAL A 175 24.39 -21.16 -2.24
CA VAL A 175 23.30 -20.71 -3.13
C VAL A 175 23.71 -20.82 -4.59
N LYS A 176 24.96 -20.49 -4.94
CA LYS A 176 25.48 -20.69 -6.30
C LYS A 176 25.58 -22.18 -6.67
N ALA A 177 26.13 -23.01 -5.80
CA ALA A 177 26.19 -24.46 -5.99
C ALA A 177 24.79 -25.09 -6.09
N LYS A 178 23.82 -24.60 -5.32
CA LYS A 178 22.42 -25.06 -5.43
C LYS A 178 21.76 -24.61 -6.74
N LYS A 179 22.11 -23.42 -7.26
CA LYS A 179 21.63 -22.91 -8.54
C LYS A 179 22.26 -23.64 -9.73
N GLU A 180 23.51 -24.10 -9.59
CA GLU A 180 24.22 -24.91 -10.58
C GLU A 180 23.76 -26.38 -10.55
N ALA A 181 23.53 -26.96 -9.36
CA ALA A 181 22.90 -28.29 -9.23
C ALA A 181 21.47 -28.31 -9.79
N GLN A 182 20.69 -27.25 -9.57
CA GLN A 182 19.34 -27.11 -10.14
C GLN A 182 19.35 -26.86 -11.67
N ALA A 183 20.51 -26.55 -12.26
CA ALA A 183 20.71 -26.52 -13.71
C ALA A 183 21.12 -27.89 -14.27
N GLN A 184 21.76 -28.76 -13.47
CA GLN A 184 22.13 -30.13 -13.85
C GLN A 184 21.00 -31.15 -13.63
N ASP A 185 20.08 -30.91 -12.69
CA ASP A 185 18.83 -31.68 -12.53
C ASP A 185 17.82 -31.44 -13.68
N ALA A 186 18.13 -30.58 -14.65
CA ALA A 186 17.34 -30.39 -15.87
C ALA A 186 17.78 -31.30 -17.03
N GLU A 187 18.89 -32.05 -16.91
CA GLU A 187 19.42 -32.93 -17.97
C GLU A 187 19.47 -34.43 -17.59
N SER A 188 19.13 -34.81 -16.35
CA SER A 188 19.12 -36.23 -15.93
C SER A 188 17.76 -36.80 -15.49
N VAL A 189 16.65 -36.06 -15.63
CA VAL A 189 15.30 -36.60 -15.43
C VAL A 189 14.63 -36.93 -16.78
N ALA A 190 15.30 -37.78 -17.57
CA ALA A 190 14.74 -38.40 -18.77
C ALA A 190 14.70 -39.93 -18.68
N GLU A 191 15.36 -40.55 -17.70
CA GLU A 191 15.27 -41.98 -17.41
C GLU A 191 15.26 -42.17 -15.88
N THR A 192 14.21 -42.83 -15.37
CA THR A 192 13.82 -42.92 -13.94
C THR A 192 13.16 -41.62 -13.43
N VAL A 193 11.85 -41.53 -13.15
CA VAL A 193 11.04 -42.39 -12.29
C VAL A 193 9.59 -42.35 -12.79
N ALA A 194 9.08 -43.48 -13.26
CA ALA A 194 7.67 -43.70 -13.52
C ALA A 194 6.94 -44.01 -12.19
N SER A 195 6.82 -43.01 -11.32
CA SER A 195 5.80 -42.90 -10.26
C SER A 195 6.17 -41.72 -9.36
N GLU A 196 5.36 -40.67 -9.37
CA GLU A 196 4.80 -40.01 -8.18
C GLU A 196 4.42 -38.53 -8.45
N ASP A 197 3.15 -38.26 -8.13
CA ASP A 197 2.45 -36.98 -8.02
C ASP A 197 1.93 -36.27 -9.31
N PRO A 198 0.64 -36.44 -9.66
CA PRO A 198 0.01 -35.78 -10.81
C PRO A 198 0.00 -34.25 -10.72
N ARG A 199 0.13 -33.67 -9.51
CA ARG A 199 0.17 -32.20 -9.34
C ARG A 199 1.48 -31.61 -9.82
N LYS A 200 2.60 -32.31 -9.65
CA LYS A 200 3.92 -31.86 -10.12
C LYS A 200 4.01 -31.91 -11.65
N ALA A 201 3.39 -32.93 -12.27
CA ALA A 201 3.25 -33.03 -13.72
C ALA A 201 2.37 -31.91 -14.31
N ALA A 202 1.26 -31.56 -13.64
CA ALA A 202 0.39 -30.46 -14.07
C ALA A 202 1.10 -29.10 -14.01
N VAL A 203 1.89 -28.86 -12.95
CA VAL A 203 2.66 -27.61 -12.80
C VAL A 203 3.80 -27.53 -13.83
N ALA A 204 4.49 -28.64 -14.12
CA ALA A 204 5.49 -28.69 -15.18
C ALA A 204 4.88 -28.44 -16.58
N ALA A 205 3.73 -29.03 -16.87
CA ALA A 205 3.00 -28.78 -18.12
C ALA A 205 2.51 -27.32 -18.22
N ALA A 206 2.08 -26.71 -17.11
CA ALA A 206 1.69 -25.31 -17.08
C ALA A 206 2.88 -24.37 -17.33
N LEU A 207 4.03 -24.64 -16.70
CA LEU A 207 5.25 -23.86 -16.91
C LEU A 207 5.81 -24.01 -18.33
N ALA A 208 5.72 -25.20 -18.93
CA ALA A 208 6.10 -25.43 -20.33
C ALA A 208 5.21 -24.63 -21.30
N ARG A 209 3.89 -24.56 -21.06
CA ARG A 209 2.95 -23.76 -21.86
C ARG A 209 3.20 -22.26 -21.74
N VAL A 210 3.53 -21.78 -20.55
CA VAL A 210 3.88 -20.36 -20.34
C VAL A 210 5.20 -20.01 -21.03
N LYS A 211 6.19 -20.90 -20.97
CA LYS A 211 7.48 -20.71 -21.64
C LYS A 211 7.36 -20.75 -23.17
N ALA A 212 6.54 -21.66 -23.70
CA ALA A 212 6.20 -21.73 -25.12
C ALA A 212 5.45 -20.48 -25.61
N LYS A 213 4.49 -19.98 -24.82
CA LYS A 213 3.75 -18.76 -25.15
C LYS A 213 4.63 -17.51 -25.12
N LYS A 214 5.60 -17.46 -24.21
CA LYS A 214 6.59 -16.37 -24.12
C LYS A 214 7.60 -16.44 -25.28
N ALA A 215 8.02 -17.63 -25.71
CA ALA A 215 8.89 -17.81 -26.87
C ALA A 215 8.17 -17.46 -28.19
N ALA A 216 6.89 -17.82 -28.33
CA ALA A 216 6.08 -17.46 -29.50
C ALA A 216 5.85 -15.94 -29.59
N GLN A 217 5.58 -15.26 -28.47
CA GLN A 217 5.46 -13.79 -28.45
C GLN A 217 6.78 -13.07 -28.75
N GLN A 218 7.92 -13.72 -28.53
CA GLN A 218 9.23 -13.15 -28.82
C GLN A 218 9.67 -13.38 -30.28
N ALA A 219 9.13 -14.42 -30.93
CA ALA A 219 9.31 -14.66 -32.37
C ALA A 219 8.41 -13.75 -33.25
N GLU A 220 7.23 -13.36 -32.75
CA GLU A 220 6.30 -12.45 -33.46
C GLU A 220 6.78 -10.99 -33.52
N LEU A 221 7.82 -10.62 -32.76
CA LEU A 221 8.32 -9.24 -32.68
C LEU A 221 9.57 -8.98 -33.55
N SER A 222 9.95 -9.91 -34.41
CA SER A 222 11.20 -9.78 -35.19
C SER A 222 11.06 -10.36 -36.60
N GLN A 223 10.32 -9.68 -37.48
CA GLN A 223 10.67 -9.55 -38.91
C GLN A 223 9.86 -8.45 -39.64
N PRO A 224 10.43 -7.81 -40.70
CA PRO A 224 9.85 -6.69 -41.45
C PRO A 224 9.04 -7.14 -42.70
N GLN A 225 8.28 -6.18 -43.28
CA GLN A 225 7.30 -6.33 -44.37
C GLN A 225 7.92 -6.54 -45.77
N VAL A 226 7.31 -7.40 -46.62
CA VAL A 226 7.04 -7.16 -48.07
C VAL A 226 5.99 -8.14 -48.67
N ASP A 227 5.07 -7.56 -49.47
CA ASP A 227 4.32 -8.00 -50.68
C ASP A 227 3.15 -9.03 -50.69
N GLU A 228 1.93 -8.46 -50.83
CA GLU A 228 0.77 -8.69 -51.74
C GLU A 228 0.40 -10.08 -52.37
N GLU A 229 -0.72 -10.64 -51.87
CA GLU A 229 -1.89 -11.38 -52.46
C GLU A 229 -1.79 -12.55 -53.50
N PRO A 230 -2.85 -13.42 -53.67
CA PRO A 230 -4.15 -13.55 -52.95
C PRO A 230 -4.55 -15.00 -52.52
N ILE A 231 -5.69 -15.05 -51.82
CA ILE A 231 -6.43 -16.15 -51.12
C ILE A 231 -7.16 -17.09 -52.12
N PRO A 232 -7.60 -18.34 -51.78
CA PRO A 232 -8.79 -18.67 -50.95
C PRO A 232 -8.50 -19.78 -49.91
N THR A 233 -9.17 -19.95 -48.76
CA THR A 233 -10.57 -20.35 -48.58
C THR A 233 -10.92 -20.27 -47.07
N ALA A 234 -12.14 -19.88 -46.74
CA ALA A 234 -12.64 -19.60 -45.39
C ALA A 234 -13.35 -20.78 -44.72
N GLU A 235 -13.26 -20.87 -43.38
CA GLU A 235 -14.31 -21.31 -42.43
C GLU A 235 -13.94 -20.82 -40.99
N PRO A 236 -14.91 -20.70 -40.05
CA PRO A 236 -15.18 -19.44 -39.36
C PRO A 236 -14.38 -19.23 -38.06
N GLU A 237 -13.81 -18.03 -37.89
CA GLU A 237 -13.28 -17.56 -36.62
C GLU A 237 -14.40 -17.20 -35.64
N ASP A 238 -14.25 -17.66 -34.40
CA ASP A 238 -15.13 -17.41 -33.26
C ASP A 238 -15.51 -15.91 -33.14
N PRO A 239 -16.81 -15.54 -33.17
CA PRO A 239 -17.27 -14.14 -33.18
C PRO A 239 -16.76 -13.33 -31.97
N ARG A 240 -16.38 -13.99 -30.87
CA ARG A 240 -15.79 -13.33 -29.71
C ARG A 240 -14.36 -12.84 -29.96
N LYS A 241 -13.57 -13.57 -30.76
CA LYS A 241 -12.20 -13.19 -31.09
C LYS A 241 -12.18 -12.00 -32.05
N ALA A 242 -13.12 -11.94 -32.99
CA ALA A 242 -13.35 -10.80 -33.86
C ALA A 242 -13.83 -9.55 -33.08
N ALA A 243 -14.72 -9.71 -32.11
CA ALA A 243 -15.19 -8.61 -31.26
C ALA A 243 -14.06 -8.02 -30.39
N VAL A 244 -13.20 -8.88 -29.84
CA VAL A 244 -12.04 -8.45 -29.04
C VAL A 244 -10.98 -7.78 -29.93
N ALA A 245 -10.75 -8.27 -31.14
CA ALA A 245 -9.85 -7.62 -32.11
C ALA A 245 -10.37 -6.24 -32.53
N ALA A 246 -11.68 -6.11 -32.80
CA ALA A 246 -12.31 -4.82 -33.11
C ALA A 246 -12.26 -3.85 -31.92
N ALA A 247 -12.42 -4.33 -30.68
CA ALA A 247 -12.30 -3.51 -29.48
C ALA A 247 -10.85 -3.02 -29.27
N LEU A 248 -9.86 -3.90 -29.46
CA LEU A 248 -8.45 -3.55 -29.36
C LEU A 248 -8.02 -2.57 -30.46
N ALA A 249 -8.52 -2.71 -31.70
CA ALA A 249 -8.29 -1.77 -32.78
C ALA A 249 -8.85 -0.37 -32.47
N ARG A 250 -10.05 -0.29 -31.86
CA ARG A 250 -10.65 0.99 -31.45
C ARG A 250 -9.86 1.66 -30.32
N VAL A 251 -9.35 0.89 -29.36
CA VAL A 251 -8.51 1.43 -28.28
C VAL A 251 -7.16 1.92 -28.84
N LYS A 252 -6.57 1.19 -29.80
CA LYS A 252 -5.32 1.58 -30.44
C LYS A 252 -5.50 2.84 -31.31
N ALA A 253 -6.61 2.94 -32.04
CA ALA A 253 -6.97 4.14 -32.81
C ALA A 253 -7.20 5.36 -31.91
N LYS A 254 -7.88 5.19 -30.76
CA LYS A 254 -8.11 6.27 -29.80
C LYS A 254 -6.81 6.75 -29.13
N LYS A 255 -5.87 5.83 -28.89
CA LYS A 255 -4.55 6.16 -28.33
C LYS A 255 -3.65 6.84 -29.37
N ALA A 256 -3.72 6.42 -30.64
CA ALA A 256 -3.01 7.06 -31.74
C ALA A 256 -3.55 8.47 -32.05
N ALA A 257 -4.86 8.69 -31.99
CA ALA A 257 -5.47 10.02 -32.15
C ALA A 257 -5.06 10.98 -31.01
N GLN A 258 -4.99 10.50 -29.77
CA GLN A 258 -4.49 11.28 -28.64
C GLN A 258 -2.99 11.60 -28.72
N GLN A 259 -2.20 10.77 -29.40
CA GLN A 259 -0.78 11.07 -29.66
C GLN A 259 -0.60 12.03 -30.84
N ALA A 260 -1.51 12.02 -31.83
CA ALA A 260 -1.47 12.97 -32.95
C ALA A 260 -1.89 14.39 -32.55
N GLU A 261 -2.80 14.55 -31.57
CA GLU A 261 -3.14 15.88 -31.01
C GLU A 261 -2.02 16.50 -30.17
N LEU A 262 -0.99 15.74 -29.77
CA LEU A 262 0.11 16.23 -28.94
C LEU A 262 1.35 16.71 -29.73
N SER A 263 1.33 16.61 -31.06
CA SER A 263 2.48 16.94 -31.91
C SER A 263 2.06 17.72 -33.16
N GLN A 264 1.54 18.93 -32.97
CA GLN A 264 1.60 19.99 -33.99
C GLN A 264 2.57 21.08 -33.52
N PRO A 265 3.46 21.60 -34.40
CA PRO A 265 4.32 22.73 -34.10
C PRO A 265 3.52 24.03 -34.17
N LYS A 266 3.78 24.91 -33.21
CA LYS A 266 3.30 26.30 -33.16
C LYS A 266 4.19 27.15 -34.08
N VAL A 267 3.60 27.94 -34.97
CA VAL A 267 4.23 29.10 -35.62
C VAL A 267 3.53 30.37 -35.11
N ASP A 268 4.35 31.40 -34.94
CA ASP A 268 4.24 32.64 -34.19
C ASP A 268 3.00 33.53 -34.44
N GLU A 269 2.49 34.17 -33.37
CA GLU A 269 2.49 35.65 -33.19
C GLU A 269 2.01 36.02 -31.75
N GLU A 270 2.80 36.82 -31.03
CA GLU A 270 2.49 37.46 -29.74
C GLU A 270 2.06 38.92 -29.98
N PRO A 271 1.25 39.60 -29.12
CA PRO A 271 1.56 39.77 -27.69
C PRO A 271 0.41 39.60 -26.66
N ASN A 272 0.87 39.26 -25.46
CA ASN A 272 0.27 39.11 -24.11
C ASN A 272 -0.56 40.35 -23.60
N PRO A 273 -1.34 40.33 -22.48
CA PRO A 273 -1.33 39.29 -21.45
C PRO A 273 -2.62 38.83 -20.72
N THR A 274 -2.48 37.62 -20.15
CA THR A 274 -3.07 37.09 -18.88
C THR A 274 -4.33 36.21 -18.93
N ALA A 275 -4.15 34.89 -19.04
CA ALA A 275 -4.81 33.85 -18.22
C ALA A 275 -4.27 32.45 -18.60
N GLU A 276 -3.68 31.72 -17.65
CA GLU A 276 -3.18 30.35 -17.84
C GLU A 276 -4.32 29.34 -18.10
N PRO A 277 -4.16 28.34 -18.99
CA PRO A 277 -5.11 27.24 -19.15
C PRO A 277 -4.86 26.17 -18.06
N GLU A 278 -5.82 25.98 -17.14
CA GLU A 278 -5.76 24.91 -16.15
C GLU A 278 -5.92 23.53 -16.80
N ASP A 279 -5.01 22.61 -16.42
CA ASP A 279 -5.01 21.18 -16.77
C ASP A 279 -6.42 20.55 -16.70
N PRO A 280 -6.91 19.87 -17.76
CA PRO A 280 -8.26 19.30 -17.83
C PRO A 280 -8.59 18.35 -16.67
N ARG A 281 -7.57 17.76 -16.02
CA ARG A 281 -7.77 16.93 -14.83
C ARG A 281 -8.12 17.74 -13.59
N LYS A 282 -7.55 18.94 -13.44
CA LYS A 282 -7.81 19.84 -12.31
C LYS A 282 -9.23 20.41 -12.39
N ALA A 283 -9.69 20.76 -13.60
CA ALA A 283 -11.07 21.17 -13.85
C ALA A 283 -12.09 20.04 -13.56
N ALA A 284 -11.77 18.79 -13.92
CA ALA A 284 -12.63 17.64 -13.62
C ALA A 284 -12.74 17.36 -12.11
N VAL A 285 -11.64 17.49 -11.37
CA VAL A 285 -11.63 17.33 -9.90
C VAL A 285 -12.38 18.48 -9.21
N ALA A 286 -12.23 19.72 -9.68
CA ALA A 286 -13.00 20.86 -9.17
C ALA A 286 -14.51 20.69 -9.41
N ALA A 287 -14.92 20.21 -10.60
CA ALA A 287 -16.31 19.91 -10.90
C ALA A 287 -16.86 18.77 -10.04
N ALA A 288 -16.06 17.74 -9.73
CA ALA A 288 -16.46 16.65 -8.83
C ALA A 288 -16.64 17.14 -7.38
N LEU A 289 -15.72 17.97 -6.89
CA LEU A 289 -15.82 18.56 -5.55
C LEU A 289 -17.01 19.51 -5.42
N ALA A 290 -17.32 20.28 -6.47
CA ALA A 290 -18.51 21.13 -6.52
C ALA A 290 -19.82 20.33 -6.45
N ARG A 291 -19.89 19.17 -7.14
CA ARG A 291 -21.06 18.27 -7.08
C ARG A 291 -21.26 17.63 -5.71
N VAL A 292 -20.16 17.24 -5.05
CA VAL A 292 -20.23 16.70 -3.67
C VAL A 292 -20.67 17.78 -2.69
N LYS A 293 -20.18 19.02 -2.85
CA LYS A 293 -20.57 20.15 -2.00
C LYS A 293 -22.02 20.56 -2.23
N ALA A 294 -22.50 20.54 -3.48
CA ALA A 294 -23.91 20.77 -3.81
C ALA A 294 -24.83 19.68 -3.25
N LYS A 295 -24.42 18.40 -3.30
CA LYS A 295 -25.20 17.30 -2.72
C LYS A 295 -25.28 17.36 -1.20
N LYS A 296 -24.21 17.82 -0.55
CA LYS A 296 -24.18 18.06 0.91
C LYS A 296 -25.02 19.27 1.32
N ALA A 297 -25.06 20.32 0.50
CA ALA A 297 -25.92 21.49 0.71
C ALA A 297 -27.40 21.13 0.55
N ALA A 298 -27.77 20.36 -0.48
CA ALA A 298 -29.14 19.88 -0.68
C ALA A 298 -29.65 19.01 0.49
N GLN A 299 -28.79 18.14 1.05
CA GLN A 299 -29.12 17.36 2.25
C GLN A 299 -29.30 18.21 3.51
N GLN A 300 -28.68 19.39 3.60
CA GLN A 300 -28.89 20.32 4.72
C GLN A 300 -30.19 21.12 4.55
N THR A 301 -30.62 21.38 3.32
CA THR A 301 -31.91 22.04 3.03
C THR A 301 -33.10 21.11 3.28
N GLU A 302 -32.97 19.80 3.02
CA GLU A 302 -34.01 18.81 3.34
C GLU A 302 -34.24 18.61 4.84
N LEU A 303 -33.29 18.99 5.70
CA LEU A 303 -33.44 18.92 7.17
C LEU A 303 -34.12 20.17 7.79
N SER A 304 -34.50 21.17 6.98
CA SER A 304 -34.92 22.48 7.46
C SER A 304 -36.25 22.93 6.82
N GLN A 305 -37.34 22.19 7.03
CA GLN A 305 -38.70 22.71 6.87
C GLN A 305 -39.57 22.36 8.11
N PRO A 306 -40.42 23.28 8.59
CA PRO A 306 -41.25 23.07 9.78
C PRO A 306 -42.51 22.27 9.43
N GLN A 307 -42.84 21.25 10.23
CA GLN A 307 -44.10 20.51 10.13
C GLN A 307 -45.19 21.24 10.93
N VAL A 308 -46.33 21.46 10.27
CA VAL A 308 -47.62 21.86 10.86
C VAL A 308 -48.43 20.59 11.11
N ASP A 309 -49.17 20.56 12.21
CA ASP A 309 -50.02 19.46 12.70
C ASP A 309 -51.01 18.91 11.66
N GLU A 310 -51.13 17.58 11.58
CA GLU A 310 -52.39 16.80 11.58
C GLU A 310 -52.09 15.29 11.51
N ASP A 311 -52.61 14.52 12.48
CA ASP A 311 -52.83 13.06 12.35
C ASP A 311 -53.96 12.82 11.32
N PRO A 312 -53.94 11.75 10.48
CA PRO A 312 -54.02 10.37 10.98
C PRO A 312 -53.26 9.27 10.18
N ILE A 313 -52.99 8.17 10.89
CA ILE A 313 -52.66 6.76 10.52
C ILE A 313 -52.63 6.43 9.01
N PRO A 314 -51.50 5.88 8.47
CA PRO A 314 -51.47 4.45 8.14
C PRO A 314 -50.12 3.72 8.31
N THR A 315 -50.22 2.44 8.71
CA THR A 315 -49.49 1.25 8.23
C THR A 315 -48.05 1.42 7.71
N ALA A 316 -47.07 0.78 8.37
CA ALA A 316 -45.72 0.62 7.83
C ALA A 316 -45.14 -0.79 8.06
N GLU A 317 -44.75 -1.40 6.95
CA GLU A 317 -43.82 -2.52 6.80
C GLU A 317 -42.47 -2.27 7.51
N PRO A 318 -41.70 -3.32 7.82
CA PRO A 318 -40.60 -3.24 8.79
C PRO A 318 -39.40 -2.47 8.24
N GLU A 319 -39.00 -1.41 8.95
CA GLU A 319 -37.68 -0.82 8.81
C GLU A 319 -36.59 -1.88 9.07
N ASP A 320 -35.59 -1.92 8.18
CA ASP A 320 -34.47 -2.84 8.22
C ASP A 320 -33.87 -2.90 9.64
N PRO A 321 -33.91 -4.07 10.33
CA PRO A 321 -33.50 -4.21 11.73
C PRO A 321 -32.05 -3.77 11.99
N ARG A 322 -31.22 -3.74 10.94
CA ARG A 322 -29.84 -3.23 11.02
C ARG A 322 -29.79 -1.72 11.23
N LYS A 323 -30.70 -0.95 10.61
CA LYS A 323 -30.74 0.51 10.73
C LYS A 323 -31.23 0.93 12.12
N ALA A 324 -32.23 0.22 12.66
CA ALA A 324 -32.70 0.38 14.04
C ALA A 324 -31.61 0.01 15.08
N ALA A 325 -30.86 -1.07 14.84
CA ALA A 325 -29.75 -1.46 15.73
C ALA A 325 -28.62 -0.43 15.74
N VAL A 326 -28.27 0.13 14.58
CA VAL A 326 -27.25 1.19 14.47
C VAL A 326 -27.71 2.48 15.15
N ALA A 327 -28.98 2.86 14.99
CA ALA A 327 -29.55 4.03 15.67
C ALA A 327 -29.54 3.86 17.21
N ALA A 328 -29.92 2.68 17.71
CA ALA A 328 -29.88 2.35 19.13
C ALA A 328 -28.44 2.34 19.69
N ALA A 329 -27.46 1.85 18.92
CA ALA A 329 -26.06 1.86 19.32
C ALA A 329 -25.50 3.30 19.42
N LEU A 330 -25.81 4.15 18.45
CA LEU A 330 -25.41 5.55 18.45
C LEU A 330 -26.05 6.32 19.61
N ALA A 331 -27.30 6.05 19.95
CA ALA A 331 -27.97 6.64 21.11
C ALA A 331 -27.29 6.26 22.43
N ARG A 332 -26.90 4.99 22.61
CA ARG A 332 -26.17 4.52 23.80
C ARG A 332 -24.79 5.17 23.95
N VAL A 333 -24.06 5.34 22.85
CA VAL A 333 -22.76 6.02 22.86
C VAL A 333 -22.92 7.49 23.22
N LYS A 334 -23.95 8.15 22.69
CA LYS A 334 -24.23 9.56 23.00
C LYS A 334 -24.64 9.75 24.46
N ALA A 335 -25.48 8.86 25.01
CA ALA A 335 -25.84 8.86 26.42
C ALA A 335 -24.63 8.63 27.34
N LYS A 336 -23.74 7.70 26.98
CA LYS A 336 -22.52 7.42 27.76
C LYS A 336 -21.55 8.61 27.74
N LYS A 337 -21.43 9.30 26.61
CA LYS A 337 -20.62 10.52 26.50
C LYS A 337 -21.20 11.69 27.30
N ALA A 338 -22.52 11.86 27.30
CA ALA A 338 -23.19 12.87 28.11
C ALA A 338 -23.02 12.59 29.62
N ALA A 339 -23.15 11.34 30.05
CA ALA A 339 -22.92 10.95 31.44
C ALA A 339 -21.46 11.16 31.89
N GLN A 340 -20.48 10.90 31.01
CA GLN A 340 -19.07 11.19 31.29
C GLN A 340 -18.77 12.69 31.39
N GLN A 341 -19.45 13.52 30.60
CA GLN A 341 -19.31 14.97 30.66
C GLN A 341 -19.92 15.54 31.95
N LEU A 342 -21.08 15.05 32.38
CA LEU A 342 -21.67 15.44 33.67
C LEU A 342 -20.79 15.02 34.85
N ALA A 343 -20.25 13.80 34.83
CA ALA A 343 -19.34 13.31 35.86
C ALA A 343 -17.98 14.04 35.92
N MET A 344 -17.59 14.76 34.86
CA MET A 344 -16.40 15.62 34.86
C MET A 344 -16.69 17.01 35.43
N VAL A 345 -17.92 17.53 35.26
CA VAL A 345 -18.31 18.85 35.77
C VAL A 345 -18.58 18.82 37.28
N ASP A 346 -19.04 17.69 37.84
CA ASP A 346 -19.23 17.52 39.30
C ASP A 346 -17.92 17.34 40.10
N LYS A 347 -16.75 17.42 39.44
CA LYS A 347 -15.44 17.13 40.04
C LYS A 347 -14.48 18.33 40.06
N GLU A 348 -14.94 19.51 39.65
CA GLU A 348 -14.26 20.82 39.80
C GLU A 348 -14.98 21.68 40.86
#